data_AF-A0A368TRH4-F1
#
_entry.id   AF-A0A368TRH4-F1
#
_cell.length_a   1.000
_cell.length_b   1.000
_cell.length_c   1.000
_cell.angle_alpha   90.00
_cell.angle_beta   90.00
_cell.angle_gamma   90.00
#
_symmetry.space_group_name_H-M   'P 1'
#
loop_
_entity.id
_entity.type
_entity.pdbx_description
1 polymer ?
#
loop_
_entity_poly.entity_id
_entity_poly.type
_entity_poly.pdbx_seq_one_letter_code
_entity_poly.pdbx_strand_id
1 'polypeptide(L)' 'MQLIDQLNNPQAKAYAKHCFEKKTTEELRAATNESPDPKVLSDWELTEGQYAEAITTALAEREA' A
#
# COMPACT_ATOMS: atom_id res chain seq x y z
N MET A 1 12.53 4.13 -2.56
CA MET A 1 11.52 3.06 -2.62
C MET A 1 12.11 1.72 -2.18
N GLN A 2 13.07 1.70 -1.25
CA GLN A 2 13.82 0.48 -0.94
C GLN A 2 12.96 -0.60 -0.27
N LEU A 3 12.07 -0.22 0.65
CA LEU A 3 11.13 -1.12 1.32
C LEU A 3 10.05 -1.59 0.34
N ILE A 4 9.50 -0.67 -0.48
CA ILE A 4 8.52 -1.03 -1.52
C ILE A 4 9.14 -1.99 -2.54
N ASP A 5 10.42 -1.82 -2.86
CA ASP A 5 11.12 -2.69 -3.81
C ASP A 5 11.33 -4.13 -3.29
N GLN A 6 11.29 -4.33 -1.97
CA GLN A 6 11.42 -5.63 -1.29
C GLN A 6 10.11 -6.44 -1.25
N LEU A 7 8.98 -5.85 -1.65
CA LEU A 7 7.71 -6.58 -1.73
C LEU A 7 7.79 -7.70 -2.78
N ASN A 8 7.55 -8.93 -2.32
CA ASN A 8 7.60 -10.12 -3.18
C ASN A 8 6.43 -10.17 -4.17
N ASN A 9 5.29 -9.58 -3.81
CA ASN A 9 4.12 -9.56 -4.68
C ASN A 9 4.16 -8.32 -5.61
N PRO A 10 4.12 -8.51 -6.95
CA PRO A 10 4.23 -7.41 -7.91
C PRO A 10 3.03 -6.45 -7.88
N GLN A 11 1.82 -6.93 -7.56
CA GLN A 11 0.61 -6.09 -7.44
C GLN A 11 0.68 -5.24 -6.17
N ALA A 12 1.02 -5.86 -5.03
CA ALA A 12 1.22 -5.15 -3.77
C ALA A 12 2.30 -4.07 -3.92
N LYS A 13 3.40 -4.40 -4.61
CA LYS A 13 4.47 -3.45 -4.94
C LYS A 13 4.00 -2.28 -5.80
N ALA A 14 3.24 -2.55 -6.87
CA ALA A 14 2.70 -1.52 -7.74
C ALA A 14 1.72 -0.60 -7.00
N TYR A 15 0.87 -1.19 -6.15
CA TYR A 15 -0.07 -0.44 -5.33
C TYR A 15 0.64 0.40 -4.25
N ALA A 16 1.61 -0.17 -3.54
CA ALA A 16 2.43 0.54 -2.56
C ALA A 16 3.13 1.75 -3.20
N LYS A 17 3.67 1.58 -4.42
CA LYS A 17 4.25 2.66 -5.21
C LYS A 17 3.23 3.75 -5.53
N HIS A 18 2.07 3.36 -6.05
CA HIS A 18 0.98 4.30 -6.34
C HIS A 18 0.56 5.09 -5.09
N CYS A 19 0.41 4.41 -3.96
CA CYS A 19 0.06 5.04 -2.69
C CYS A 19 1.16 5.99 -2.19
N PHE A 20 2.43 5.61 -2.26
CA PHE A 20 3.55 6.48 -1.88
C PHE A 20 3.59 7.78 -2.69
N GLU A 21 3.33 7.69 -4.01
CA GLU A 21 3.33 8.83 -4.93
C GLU A 21 2.09 9.72 -4.82
N LYS A 22 0.93 9.15 -4.48
CA LYS A 22 -0.37 9.86 -4.49
C LYS A 22 -0.89 10.27 -3.12
N LYS A 23 -0.62 9.49 -2.08
CA LYS A 23 -1.14 9.71 -0.72
C LYS A 23 -0.08 10.32 0.18
N THR A 24 -0.51 11.14 1.12
CA THR A 24 0.32 11.66 2.21
C THR A 24 0.53 10.61 3.31
N THR A 25 1.49 10.86 4.19
CA THR A 25 1.79 9.98 5.34
C THR A 25 0.56 9.81 6.25
N GLU A 26 -0.21 10.88 6.45
CA GLU A 26 -1.46 10.84 7.23
C GLU A 26 -2.53 9.98 6.55
N GLU A 27 -2.71 10.11 5.23
CA GLU A 27 -3.66 9.28 4.46
C GLU A 27 -3.27 7.80 4.44
N LEU A 28 -1.97 7.50 4.40
CA LEU A 28 -1.47 6.12 4.49
C LEU A 28 -1.71 5.54 5.89
N ARG A 29 -1.47 6.33 6.94
CA ARG A 29 -1.73 5.93 8.33
C ARG A 29 -3.23 5.75 8.61
N ALA A 30 -4.09 6.57 8.01
CA ALA A 30 -5.53 6.33 8.05
C ALA A 30 -5.87 5.00 7.36
N ALA A 31 -5.37 4.78 6.15
CA ALA A 31 -5.59 3.57 5.37
C ALA A 31 -5.06 2.28 6.05
N THR A 32 -4.07 2.35 6.93
CA THR A 32 -3.64 1.19 7.76
C THR A 32 -4.64 0.83 8.86
N ASN A 33 -5.45 1.78 9.32
CA ASN A 33 -6.42 1.59 10.40
C ASN A 33 -7.85 1.32 9.87
N GLU A 34 -8.05 1.51 8.58
CA GLU A 34 -9.33 1.30 7.90
C GLU A 34 -9.34 -0.02 7.12
N SER A 35 -10.51 -0.64 6.99
CA SER A 35 -10.66 -1.78 6.10
C SER A 35 -10.47 -1.35 4.63
N PRO A 36 -9.78 -2.16 3.81
CA PRO A 36 -9.63 -1.87 2.40
C PRO A 36 -10.98 -1.74 1.69
N ASP A 37 -11.09 -0.74 0.81
CA ASP A 37 -12.25 -0.63 -0.07
C ASP A 37 -12.29 -1.84 -1.03
N PRO A 38 -13.40 -2.61 -1.07
CA PRO A 38 -13.52 -3.77 -1.96
C PRO A 38 -13.35 -3.42 -3.44
N LYS A 39 -13.65 -2.17 -3.84
CA LYS A 39 -13.39 -1.68 -5.19
C LYS A 39 -11.89 -1.56 -5.46
N VAL A 40 -11.11 -1.07 -4.50
CA VAL A 40 -9.65 -0.97 -4.63
C VAL A 40 -9.02 -2.36 -4.72
N LEU A 41 -9.46 -3.30 -3.89
CA LEU A 41 -9.01 -4.69 -3.96
C LEU A 41 -9.30 -5.30 -5.34
N SER A 42 -10.47 -5.02 -5.91
CA SER A 42 -10.84 -5.53 -7.23
C SER A 42 -10.08 -4.84 -8.37
N ASP A 43 -9.97 -3.51 -8.34
CA ASP A 43 -9.30 -2.71 -9.39
C ASP A 43 -7.80 -3.03 -9.49
N TRP A 44 -7.18 -3.39 -8.37
CA TRP A 44 -5.75 -3.73 -8.29
C TRP A 44 -5.50 -5.24 -8.19
N GLU A 45 -6.56 -6.06 -8.22
CA GLU A 45 -6.50 -7.51 -8.07
C GLU A 45 -5.70 -7.95 -6.83
N LEU A 46 -5.91 -7.25 -5.71
CA LEU A 46 -5.26 -7.46 -4.43
C LEU A 46 -6.16 -8.25 -3.46
N THR A 47 -5.53 -9.04 -2.61
CA THR A 47 -6.16 -9.53 -1.39
C THR A 47 -6.06 -8.49 -0.26
N GLU A 48 -6.90 -8.60 0.77
CA GLU A 48 -6.82 -7.73 1.96
C GLU A 48 -5.43 -7.75 2.60
N GLY A 49 -4.77 -8.92 2.64
CA GLY A 49 -3.41 -9.05 3.15
C GLY A 49 -2.38 -8.31 2.30
N GLN A 50 -2.49 -8.39 0.97
CA GLN A 50 -1.58 -7.70 0.04
C GLN A 50 -1.79 -6.18 0.07
N TYR A 51 -3.04 -5.74 0.23
CA TYR A 51 -3.35 -4.32 0.43
C TYR A 51 -2.73 -3.79 1.73
N ALA A 52 -2.93 -4.51 2.84
CA ALA A 52 -2.39 -4.10 4.13
C ALA A 52 -0.86 -4.06 4.11
N GLU A 53 -0.22 -5.06 3.50
CA GLU A 53 1.23 -5.09 3.29
C GLU A 53 1.68 -3.88 2.46
N ALA A 54 1.02 -3.61 1.33
CA ALA A 54 1.35 -2.51 0.44
C ALA A 54 1.24 -1.13 1.12
N ILE A 55 0.14 -0.86 1.84
CA ILE A 55 -0.05 0.41 2.56
C ILE A 55 0.98 0.55 3.69
N THR A 56 1.22 -0.52 4.46
CA THR A 56 2.18 -0.49 5.57
C THR A 56 3.60 -0.24 5.07
N THR A 57 4.00 -0.89 3.98
CA THR A 57 5.31 -0.67 3.36
C THR A 57 5.41 0.73 2.75
N ALA A 58 4.36 1.23 2.11
CA ALA A 58 4.33 2.59 1.58
C ALA A 58 4.45 3.65 2.68
N LEU A 59 3.79 3.42 3.82
CA LEU A 59 3.90 4.27 5.01
C LEU A 59 5.33 4.24 5.57
N ALA A 60 5.88 3.04 5.80
CA ALA A 60 7.22 2.87 6.32
C ALA A 60 8.29 3.51 5.41
N GLU A 61 8.15 3.41 4.09
CA GLU A 61 9.06 4.07 3.13
C GLU A 61 9.01 5.60 3.23
N ARG A 62 7.85 6.16 3.59
CA ARG A 62 7.66 7.61 3.73
C ARG A 62 8.14 8.14 5.08
N GLU A 63 8.14 7.28 6.10
CA GLU A 63 8.61 7.60 7.46
C GLU A 63 10.10 7.29 7.67
N ALA A 64 10.73 6.49 6.79
CA ALA A 64 12.16 6.17 6.79
C ALA A 64 13.04 7.31 6.24
#